data_AF-V4BGL2-F1
#
_entry.id   AF-V4BGL2-F1
#
_cell.length_a   1.000
_cell.length_b   1.000
_cell.length_c   1.000
_cell.angle_alpha   90.00
_cell.angle_beta   90.00
_cell.angle_gamma   90.00
#
_symmetry.space_group_name_H-M   'P 1'
#
loop_
_entity.id
_entity.type
_entity.pdbx_description
1 polymer ?
#
loop_
_entity_poly.entity_id
_entity_poly.type
_entity_poly.pdbx_seq_one_letter_code
_entity_poly.pdbx_strand_id
1 'polypeptide(L)'
;SAFKRCYKNDMIWTHYRRNYKGPAPLTTRATCVRGEYTATGSPCPVCRDEYLVVDYRNVKLIEHFTNPETGELYETKRTGVCQKQQKKLQFEKFKAMEYGVF
;
A
#
# COMPACT_ATOMS: atom_id res chain seq x y z
N SER A 1 -2.36 10.32 17.83
CA SER A 1 -1.29 9.45 17.31
C SER A 1 -0.57 10.15 16.16
N ALA A 2 0.72 9.85 15.94
CA ALA A 2 1.49 10.41 14.82
C ALA A 2 0.82 10.13 13.46
N PHE A 3 0.27 8.92 13.29
CA PHE A 3 -0.49 8.51 12.11
C PHE A 3 -1.63 9.49 11.74
N LYS A 4 -2.51 9.84 12.69
CA LYS A 4 -3.65 10.74 12.44
C LYS A 4 -3.20 12.15 12.05
N ARG A 5 -2.03 12.59 12.53
CA ARG A 5 -1.46 13.89 12.14
C ARG A 5 -0.94 13.86 10.69
N CYS A 6 -0.31 12.76 10.29
CA CYS A 6 0.26 12.60 8.95
C CYS A 6 -0.80 12.37 7.87
N TYR A 7 -1.75 11.45 8.11
CA TYR A 7 -2.72 11.01 7.10
C TYR A 7 -4.12 11.60 7.28
N LYS A 8 -4.42 12.20 8.45
CA LYS A 8 -5.72 12.80 8.75
C LYS A 8 -6.87 11.82 8.50
N ASN A 9 -7.78 12.16 7.60
CA ASN A 9 -8.90 11.31 7.17
C ASN A 9 -8.68 10.77 5.74
N ASP A 10 -7.50 11.01 5.15
CA ASP A 10 -7.18 10.58 3.80
C ASP A 10 -6.65 9.14 3.81
N MET A 11 -6.78 8.46 2.67
CA MET A 11 -6.10 7.19 2.45
C MET A 11 -4.57 7.40 2.40
N ILE A 12 -3.83 6.39 2.84
CA ILE A 12 -2.35 6.42 2.94
C ILE A 12 -1.67 6.83 1.62
N TRP A 13 -2.28 6.45 0.50
CA TRP A 13 -1.76 6.65 -0.84
C TRP A 13 -2.26 7.94 -1.53
N THR A 14 -3.17 8.70 -0.93
CA THR A 14 -3.78 9.91 -1.55
C THR A 14 -2.73 10.92 -2.00
N HIS A 15 -1.74 11.19 -1.15
CA HIS A 15 -0.70 12.21 -1.39
C HIS A 15 0.54 11.65 -2.08
N TYR A 16 0.47 10.46 -2.69
CA TYR A 16 1.58 9.86 -3.41
C TYR A 16 1.36 9.95 -4.91
N ARG A 17 2.35 10.52 -5.60
CA ARG A 17 2.40 10.56 -7.06
C ARG A 17 3.66 9.88 -7.55
N ARG A 18 3.51 8.88 -8.40
CA ARG A 18 4.63 8.18 -9.02
C ARG A 18 5.11 8.94 -10.26
N ASN A 19 6.43 9.03 -10.42
CA ASN A 19 7.05 9.50 -11.65
C ASN A 19 7.07 8.37 -12.70
N TYR A 20 6.52 8.64 -13.88
CA TYR A 20 6.55 7.76 -15.05
C TYR A 20 6.50 8.60 -16.33
N LYS A 21 6.96 8.03 -17.45
CA LYS A 21 6.92 8.69 -18.76
C LYS A 21 5.56 8.48 -19.42
N GLY A 22 5.01 9.54 -20.00
CA GLY A 22 3.76 9.49 -20.77
C GLY A 22 2.50 9.74 -19.93
N PRO A 23 1.31 9.53 -20.52
CA PRO A 23 0.04 9.91 -19.90
C PRO A 23 -0.39 8.96 -18.77
N ALA A 24 -0.15 7.65 -18.91
CA ALA A 24 -0.54 6.64 -17.93
C ALA A 24 0.56 5.60 -17.70
N PRO A 25 0.75 5.13 -16.45
CA PRO A 25 1.70 4.06 -16.16
C PRO A 25 1.09 2.69 -16.50
N LEU A 26 1.86 1.81 -17.13
CA LEU A 26 1.45 0.43 -17.39
C LEU A 26 1.36 -0.38 -16.09
N THR A 27 2.49 -0.59 -15.43
CA THR A 27 2.59 -1.36 -14.18
C THR A 27 3.48 -0.65 -13.19
N THR A 28 3.28 -0.91 -11.90
CA THR A 28 4.20 -0.44 -10.86
C THR A 28 5.45 -1.31 -10.81
N ARG A 29 6.53 -0.74 -10.25
CA ARG A 29 7.81 -1.43 -10.10
C ARG A 29 7.67 -2.70 -9.26
N ALA A 30 8.53 -3.69 -9.50
CA ALA A 30 8.52 -4.95 -8.77
C ALA A 30 8.68 -4.76 -7.24
N THR A 31 9.67 -3.96 -6.82
CA THR A 31 9.94 -3.63 -5.41
C THR A 31 10.52 -2.22 -5.28
N CYS A 32 10.32 -1.58 -4.13
CA CYS A 32 10.99 -0.32 -3.75
C CYS A 32 12.28 -0.56 -2.97
N VAL A 33 12.34 -1.67 -2.22
CA VAL A 33 13.44 -2.03 -1.32
C VAL A 33 14.18 -3.24 -1.89
N ARG A 34 15.51 -3.17 -1.90
CA ARG A 34 16.41 -4.25 -2.34
C ARG A 34 17.46 -4.45 -1.25
N GLY A 35 17.47 -5.63 -0.61
CA GLY A 35 18.24 -5.84 0.60
C GLY A 35 17.76 -4.89 1.70
N GLU A 36 18.70 -4.18 2.33
CA GLU A 36 18.44 -3.28 3.46
C GLU A 36 18.18 -1.82 3.04
N TYR A 37 18.32 -1.49 1.75
CA TYR A 37 18.20 -0.11 1.29
C TYR A 37 17.04 0.13 0.32
N THR A 38 16.50 1.34 0.38
CA THR A 38 15.49 1.82 -0.55
C THR A 38 16.14 2.15 -1.89
N ALA A 39 15.90 1.31 -2.90
CA ALA A 39 16.55 1.40 -4.21
C ALA A 39 15.96 2.49 -5.13
N THR A 40 15.10 3.37 -4.61
CA THR A 40 14.34 4.34 -5.40
C THR A 40 14.19 5.66 -4.64
N GLY A 41 14.35 6.80 -5.32
CA GLY A 41 14.19 8.12 -4.70
C GLY A 41 12.73 8.51 -4.39
N SER A 42 11.75 7.74 -4.88
CA SER A 42 10.33 7.95 -4.60
C SER A 42 9.68 6.61 -4.24
N PRO A 43 9.94 6.07 -3.03
CA PRO A 43 9.33 4.83 -2.56
C PRO A 43 7.82 4.94 -2.46
N CYS A 44 7.14 3.80 -2.64
CA CYS A 44 5.68 3.77 -2.61
C CYS A 44 5.12 4.07 -1.20
N PRO A 45 3.81 4.34 -1.06
CA PRO A 45 3.23 4.82 0.21
C PRO A 45 3.52 3.93 1.42
N VAL A 46 3.59 2.62 1.21
CA VAL A 46 3.93 1.61 2.24
C VAL A 46 5.43 1.52 2.51
N CYS A 47 6.28 1.66 1.48
CA CYS A 47 7.74 1.50 1.65
C CYS A 47 8.46 2.78 2.07
N ARG A 48 7.80 3.94 2.00
CA ARG A 48 8.38 5.22 2.42
C ARG A 48 8.31 5.44 3.93
N ASP A 49 7.41 4.73 4.61
CA ASP A 49 7.18 4.82 6.04
C ASP A 49 7.33 3.42 6.64
N GLU A 50 8.38 3.23 7.43
CA GLU A 50 8.73 1.94 8.05
C GLU A 50 7.70 1.48 9.10
N TYR A 51 6.91 2.39 9.65
CA TYR A 51 5.88 2.09 10.65
C TYR A 51 4.61 1.51 10.02
N LEU A 52 4.46 1.60 8.69
CA LEU A 52 3.35 1.01 7.95
C LEU A 52 3.60 -0.48 7.68
N VAL A 53 3.55 -1.28 8.74
CA VAL A 53 3.70 -2.73 8.66
C VAL A 53 2.41 -3.37 8.17
N VAL A 54 2.46 -3.91 6.95
CA VAL A 54 1.39 -4.73 6.38
C VAL A 54 1.36 -6.08 7.10
N ASP A 55 0.30 -6.34 7.85
CA ASP A 55 0.06 -7.53 8.67
C ASP A 55 -1.45 -7.71 8.85
N TYR A 56 -1.93 -8.95 8.84
CA TYR A 56 -3.35 -9.29 9.00
C TYR A 56 -3.99 -8.76 10.30
N ARG A 57 -3.20 -8.55 11.35
CA ARG A 57 -3.66 -7.95 12.62
C ARG A 57 -3.95 -6.46 12.50
N ASN A 58 -3.36 -5.80 11.51
CA ASN A 58 -3.53 -4.37 11.26
C ASN A 58 -4.58 -4.11 10.17
N VAL A 59 -5.82 -4.51 10.46
CA VAL A 59 -6.97 -4.43 9.53
C VAL A 59 -7.18 -3.01 9.02
N LYS A 60 -7.09 -2.01 9.91
CA LYS A 60 -7.23 -0.58 9.56
C LYS A 60 -6.25 -0.13 8.49
N LEU A 61 -5.02 -0.66 8.49
CA LEU A 61 -4.06 -0.35 7.42
C LEU A 61 -4.49 -0.95 6.09
N ILE A 62 -4.99 -2.19 6.09
CA ILE A 62 -5.44 -2.89 4.89
C ILE A 62 -6.72 -2.24 4.32
N GLU A 63 -7.62 -1.76 5.17
CA GLU A 63 -8.83 -1.01 4.79
C GLU A 63 -8.49 0.23 3.93
N HIS A 64 -7.40 0.95 4.23
CA HIS A 64 -6.97 2.10 3.40
C HIS A 64 -6.62 1.71 1.94
N PHE A 65 -6.38 0.43 1.66
CA PHE A 65 -6.11 -0.10 0.33
C PHE A 65 -7.29 -0.89 -0.25
N THR A 66 -8.41 -0.97 0.47
CA THR A 66 -9.57 -1.78 0.11
C THR A 66 -10.74 -0.87 -0.25
N ASN A 67 -11.53 -1.25 -1.24
CA ASN A 67 -12.79 -0.59 -1.55
C ASN A 67 -13.83 -0.97 -0.46
N PRO A 68 -14.43 0.01 0.24
CA PRO A 68 -15.41 -0.28 1.29
C PRO A 68 -16.69 -0.97 0.78
N GLU A 69 -17.05 -0.79 -0.50
CA GLU A 69 -18.28 -1.35 -1.06
C GLU A 69 -18.08 -2.77 -1.60
N THR A 70 -17.03 -2.98 -2.39
CA THR A 70 -16.76 -4.30 -3.01
C THR A 70 -15.91 -5.20 -2.13
N GLY A 71 -15.24 -4.64 -1.13
CA GLY A 71 -14.24 -5.33 -0.33
C GLY A 71 -12.98 -5.70 -1.13
N GLU A 72 -12.81 -5.25 -2.38
CA GLU A 72 -11.64 -5.59 -3.21
C GLU A 72 -10.47 -4.64 -2.97
N LEU A 73 -9.24 -5.14 -3.13
CA LEU A 73 -8.06 -4.27 -3.05
C LEU A 73 -7.95 -3.39 -4.29
N TYR A 74 -7.66 -2.11 -4.09
CA TYR A 74 -7.40 -1.19 -5.19
C TYR A 74 -6.19 -1.65 -6.03
N GLU A 75 -6.28 -1.41 -7.34
CA GLU A 75 -5.19 -1.70 -8.26
C GLU A 75 -3.94 -0.86 -7.96
N THR A 76 -2.78 -1.43 -8.26
CA THR A 76 -1.48 -0.74 -8.10
C THR A 76 -1.36 0.55 -8.90
N LYS A 77 -2.11 0.70 -10.01
CA LYS A 77 -2.16 1.94 -10.78
C LYS A 77 -2.80 3.10 -10.01
N ARG A 78 -3.76 2.79 -9.13
CA ARG A 78 -4.46 3.75 -8.27
C ARG A 78 -3.65 4.05 -7.00
N THR A 79 -3.18 3.03 -6.32
CA THR A 79 -2.49 3.18 -5.02
C THR A 79 -1.00 3.49 -5.13
N GLY A 80 -0.39 3.19 -6.28
CA GLY A 80 1.03 3.43 -6.52
C GLY A 80 1.99 2.51 -5.75
N VAL A 81 1.48 1.47 -5.07
CA VAL A 81 2.30 0.49 -4.35
C VAL A 81 3.12 -0.38 -5.30
N CYS A 82 4.30 -0.82 -4.85
CA CYS A 82 5.09 -1.77 -5.63
C CYS A 82 4.43 -3.16 -5.64
N GLN A 83 4.75 -3.97 -6.65
CA GLN A 83 4.12 -5.28 -6.84
C GLN A 83 4.35 -6.23 -5.65
N LYS A 84 5.53 -6.16 -5.01
CA LYS A 84 5.81 -6.92 -3.79
C LYS A 84 4.85 -6.60 -2.65
N GLN A 85 4.56 -5.31 -2.42
CA GLN A 85 3.62 -4.89 -1.37
C GLN A 85 2.17 -5.19 -1.76
N GLN A 86 1.81 -5.10 -3.04
CA GLN A 86 0.47 -5.51 -3.49
C GLN A 86 0.19 -6.97 -3.16
N LYS A 87 1.12 -7.87 -3.49
CA LYS A 87 1.00 -9.30 -3.17
C LYS A 87 0.92 -9.53 -1.66
N LYS A 88 1.71 -8.78 -0.87
CA LYS A 88 1.66 -8.85 0.59
C LYS A 88 0.29 -8.40 1.13
N LEU A 89 -0.26 -7.29 0.64
CA LEU A 89 -1.59 -6.81 1.00
C LEU A 89 -2.66 -7.85 0.68
N GLN A 90 -2.60 -8.48 -0.49
CA GLN A 90 -3.51 -9.56 -0.89
C GLN A 90 -3.43 -10.74 0.08
N PHE A 91 -2.22 -11.20 0.40
CA PHE A 91 -2.01 -12.32 1.30
C PHE A 91 -2.45 -12.02 2.73
N GLU A 92 -2.05 -10.88 3.30
CA GLU A 92 -2.43 -10.50 4.67
C GLU A 92 -3.93 -10.24 4.81
N LYS A 93 -4.57 -9.69 3.76
CA LYS A 93 -6.02 -9.55 3.72
C LYS A 93 -6.72 -10.90 3.69
N PHE A 94 -6.27 -11.82 2.84
CA PHE A 94 -6.81 -13.18 2.77
C PHE A 94 -6.68 -13.88 4.13
N LYS A 95 -5.50 -13.79 4.75
CA LYS A 95 -5.25 -14.29 6.10
C LYS A 95 -6.18 -13.65 7.14
N ALA A 96 -6.41 -12.34 7.07
CA ALA A 96 -7.33 -11.63 7.97
C ALA A 96 -8.78 -12.13 7.81
N MET A 97 -9.21 -12.44 6.59
CA MET A 97 -10.51 -13.06 6.31
C MET A 97 -10.60 -14.48 6.87
N GLU A 98 -9.55 -15.31 6.72
CA GLU A 98 -9.50 -16.66 7.28
C GLU A 98 -9.60 -16.68 8.81
N TYR A 99 -8.97 -15.71 9.49
CA TYR A 99 -9.08 -15.56 10.94
C TYR A 99 -10.36 -14.85 11.41
N GLY A 100 -11.20 -14.36 10.48
CA GLY A 100 -12.44 -13.65 10.81
C GLY A 100 -12.22 -12.28 11.48
N VAL A 101 -11.07 -11.64 11.22
CA VAL A 101 -10.73 -10.32 11.79
C VAL A 101 -10.90 -9.17 10.79
N PHE A 102 -11.11 -9.49 9.50
CA PHE A 102 -11.29 -8.51 8.43
C PHE A 102 -12.76 -8.17 8.19
#